data_AF-A0A1X7RDU6-F1
#
_entry.id   AF-A0A1X7RDU6-F1
#
_cell.length_a   1.000
_cell.length_b   1.000
_cell.length_c   1.000
_cell.angle_alpha   90.00
_cell.angle_beta   90.00
_cell.angle_gamma   90.00
#
_symmetry.space_group_name_H-M   'P 1'
#
loop_
_entity.id
_entity.type
_entity.pdbx_description
1 polymer ?
#
loop_
_entity_poly.entity_id
_entity_poly.type
_entity_poly.pdbx_seq_one_letter_code
_entity_poly.pdbx_strand_id
1 'polypeptide(L)'
;MADGMNNVRAIRIAELMKDFHDIQKHLADVALPSAAETSTEEGFALMRQCKAQARALLRQPFEQNGKPSKDEEKIKMQLKRIIVDAAVRRFRAWKIYMYLNAALRWAHAREIYLMGERPEERHAPDLSELQERLRMEIASITDVRVEAECRRKDAAEGRWLVEDPPASFISTYTGTQR
;
A
#
# COMPACT_ATOMS: atom_id res chain seq x y z
N MET A 1 -9.33 -4.01 33.68
CA MET A 1 -9.45 -2.57 33.98
C MET A 1 -8.79 -1.81 32.86
N ALA A 2 -9.46 -0.77 32.34
CA ALA A 2 -8.90 0.01 31.27
C ALA A 2 -7.58 0.65 31.72
N ASP A 3 -6.58 0.54 30.87
CA ASP A 3 -5.18 0.85 31.16
C ASP A 3 -4.84 2.34 31.00
N GLY A 4 -5.86 3.21 30.87
CA GLY A 4 -5.69 4.64 30.60
C GLY A 4 -5.15 4.99 29.20
N MET A 5 -4.88 4.00 28.34
CA MET A 5 -4.22 4.24 27.04
C MET A 5 -5.19 4.52 25.88
N ASN A 6 -6.49 4.68 26.14
CA ASN A 6 -7.48 4.88 25.07
C ASN A 6 -7.22 6.14 24.23
N ASN A 7 -6.72 7.22 24.82
CA ASN A 7 -6.33 8.42 24.08
C ASN A 7 -5.13 8.15 23.16
N VAL A 8 -4.14 7.38 23.64
CA VAL A 8 -2.97 7.00 22.85
C VAL A 8 -3.39 6.12 21.65
N ARG A 9 -4.31 5.18 21.86
CA ARG A 9 -4.90 4.37 20.77
C ARG A 9 -5.64 5.22 19.75
N ALA A 10 -6.41 6.21 20.19
CA ALA A 10 -7.12 7.11 19.29
C ALA A 10 -6.16 7.95 18.44
N ILE A 11 -5.06 8.44 19.03
CA ILE A 11 -3.98 9.12 18.29
C ILE A 11 -3.37 8.17 17.26
N ARG A 12 -3.05 6.93 17.65
CA ARG A 12 -2.47 5.94 16.73
C ARG A 12 -3.38 5.63 15.54
N ILE A 13 -4.68 5.52 15.78
CA ILE A 13 -5.67 5.36 14.70
C ILE A 13 -5.61 6.56 13.75
N ALA A 14 -5.58 7.78 14.28
CA ALA A 14 -5.52 8.99 13.45
C ALA A 14 -4.24 9.04 12.59
N GLU A 15 -3.09 8.66 13.13
CA GLU A 15 -1.83 8.54 12.40
C GLU A 15 -1.90 7.53 11.25
N LEU A 16 -2.39 6.31 11.54
CA LEU A 16 -2.54 5.25 10.55
C LEU A 16 -3.49 5.67 9.41
N MET A 17 -4.62 6.30 9.77
CA MET A 17 -5.61 6.78 8.83
C MET A 17 -5.11 7.95 7.98
N LYS A 18 -4.35 8.87 8.58
CA LYS A 18 -3.69 9.95 7.85
C LYS A 18 -2.70 9.40 6.83
N ASP A 19 -1.82 8.49 7.25
CA ASP A 19 -0.87 7.85 6.34
C ASP A 19 -1.58 7.12 5.20
N PHE A 20 -2.63 6.34 5.50
CA PHE A 20 -3.45 5.70 4.48
C PHE A 20 -4.04 6.70 3.48
N HIS A 21 -4.59 7.82 3.97
CA HIS A 21 -5.12 8.88 3.12
C HIS A 21 -4.04 9.51 2.24
N ASP A 22 -2.88 9.84 2.80
CA ASP A 22 -1.76 10.46 2.08
C ASP A 22 -1.27 9.54 0.95
N ILE A 23 -1.15 8.23 1.21
CA ILE A 23 -0.78 7.24 0.19
C ILE A 23 -1.87 7.14 -0.89
N GLN A 24 -3.14 7.09 -0.50
CA GLN A 24 -4.27 7.02 -1.45
C GLN A 24 -4.34 8.25 -2.35
N LYS A 25 -4.02 9.43 -1.82
CA LYS A 25 -3.89 10.66 -2.61
C LYS A 25 -2.77 10.52 -3.64
N HIS A 26 -1.58 10.08 -3.23
CA HIS A 26 -0.50 9.82 -4.18
C HIS A 26 -0.89 8.81 -5.27
N LEU A 27 -1.51 7.68 -4.90
CA LEU A 27 -1.99 6.67 -5.86
C LEU A 27 -3.06 7.23 -6.82
N ALA A 28 -3.86 8.17 -6.34
CA ALA A 28 -4.86 8.86 -7.15
C ALA A 28 -4.21 9.75 -8.22
N ASP A 29 -3.27 10.58 -7.78
CA ASP A 29 -2.67 11.68 -8.54
C ASP A 29 -1.72 11.20 -9.64
N VAL A 30 -1.20 9.96 -9.56
CA VAL A 30 -0.36 9.39 -10.63
C VAL A 30 -1.15 9.31 -11.95
N ALA A 31 -0.74 10.10 -12.93
CA ALA A 31 -1.19 9.98 -14.31
C ALA A 31 -0.50 8.78 -14.97
N LEU A 32 -1.27 7.93 -15.65
CA LEU A 32 -0.69 6.85 -16.44
C LEU A 32 -0.27 7.40 -17.81
N PRO A 33 0.86 6.93 -18.37
CA PRO A 33 1.20 7.21 -19.77
C PRO A 33 0.07 6.76 -20.69
N SER A 34 -0.18 7.46 -21.81
CA SER A 34 -1.23 7.07 -22.77
C SER A 34 -1.04 5.65 -23.33
N ALA A 35 0.20 5.24 -23.54
CA ALA A 35 0.55 3.87 -23.93
C ALA A 35 0.10 2.82 -22.91
N ALA A 36 -0.08 3.21 -21.64
CA ALA A 36 -0.56 2.33 -20.59
C ALA A 36 -2.04 1.94 -20.74
N GLU A 37 -2.81 2.55 -21.65
CA GLU A 37 -4.20 2.16 -21.88
C GLU A 37 -4.32 0.99 -22.86
N THR A 38 -3.39 0.91 -23.82
CA THR A 38 -3.48 -0.02 -24.97
C THR A 38 -2.39 -1.07 -24.98
N SER A 39 -1.24 -0.82 -24.35
CA SER A 39 -0.12 -1.77 -24.33
C SER A 39 -0.38 -2.95 -23.39
N THR A 40 0.01 -4.14 -23.85
CA THR A 40 -0.02 -5.40 -23.11
C THR A 40 1.27 -5.67 -22.33
N GLU A 41 2.27 -4.78 -22.42
CA GLU A 41 3.52 -4.93 -21.69
C GLU A 41 3.28 -4.98 -20.17
N GLU A 42 4.04 -5.84 -19.51
CA GLU A 42 3.83 -6.22 -18.11
C GLU A 42 3.87 -4.99 -17.17
N GLY A 43 4.77 -4.04 -17.40
CA GLY A 43 4.84 -2.82 -16.60
C GLY A 43 3.60 -1.93 -16.70
N PHE A 44 3.03 -1.78 -17.89
CA PHE A 44 1.78 -1.05 -18.07
C PHE A 44 0.58 -1.81 -17.48
N ALA A 45 0.54 -3.13 -17.64
CA ALA A 45 -0.47 -3.97 -17.00
C ALA A 45 -0.44 -3.83 -15.47
N LEU A 46 0.76 -3.82 -14.88
CA LEU A 46 0.96 -3.63 -13.45
C LEU A 46 0.47 -2.24 -12.98
N MET A 47 0.72 -1.17 -13.74
CA MET A 47 0.21 0.16 -13.41
C MET A 47 -1.33 0.19 -13.34
N ARG A 48 -1.99 -0.38 -14.36
CA ARG A 48 -3.45 -0.47 -14.40
C ARG A 48 -3.98 -1.27 -13.21
N GLN A 49 -3.34 -2.42 -12.91
CA GLN A 49 -3.66 -3.24 -11.76
C GLN A 49 -3.51 -2.46 -10.44
N CYS A 50 -2.42 -1.72 -10.26
CA CYS A 50 -2.18 -0.92 -9.05
C CYS A 50 -3.26 0.14 -8.87
N LYS A 51 -3.66 0.87 -9.93
CA LYS A 51 -4.75 1.85 -9.83
C LYS A 51 -6.08 1.19 -9.49
N ALA A 52 -6.41 0.06 -10.13
CA ALA A 52 -7.62 -0.70 -9.82
C ALA A 52 -7.65 -1.18 -8.36
N GLN A 53 -6.54 -1.75 -7.87
CA GLN A 53 -6.40 -2.18 -6.48
C GLN A 53 -6.48 -1.03 -5.49
N ALA A 54 -5.85 0.12 -5.78
CA ALA A 54 -5.94 1.31 -4.94
C ALA A 54 -7.39 1.77 -4.78
N ARG A 55 -8.16 1.79 -5.88
CA ARG A 55 -9.59 2.16 -5.86
C ARG A 55 -10.45 1.13 -5.14
N ALA A 56 -10.18 -0.15 -5.33
CA ALA A 56 -10.88 -1.22 -4.60
C ALA A 56 -10.64 -1.10 -3.09
N LEU A 57 -9.39 -0.87 -2.68
CA LEU A 57 -9.02 -0.69 -1.27
C LEU A 57 -9.69 0.54 -0.65
N LEU A 58 -9.78 1.65 -1.39
CA LEU A 58 -10.46 2.87 -0.92
C LEU A 58 -11.97 2.66 -0.74
N ARG A 59 -12.60 1.83 -1.60
CA ARG A 59 -14.04 1.52 -1.54
C ARG A 59 -14.38 0.47 -0.48
N GLN A 60 -13.39 -0.23 0.07
CA GLN A 60 -13.63 -1.25 1.08
C GLN A 60 -14.23 -0.61 2.34
N PRO A 61 -15.40 -1.07 2.83
CA PRO A 61 -15.99 -0.53 4.06
C PRO A 61 -15.09 -0.83 5.26
N PHE A 62 -15.09 0.05 6.26
CA PHE A 62 -14.51 -0.24 7.57
C PHE A 62 -15.26 -1.38 8.23
N GLU A 63 -14.55 -2.18 9.03
CA GLU A 63 -15.24 -3.17 9.85
C GLU A 63 -16.25 -2.48 10.76
N GLN A 64 -17.49 -2.96 10.71
CA GLN A 64 -18.57 -2.37 11.50
C GLN A 64 -18.24 -2.53 12.98
N ASN A 65 -18.07 -1.40 13.65
CA ASN A 65 -17.96 -1.37 15.09
C ASN A 65 -19.37 -1.50 15.71
N GLY A 66 -19.45 -2.23 16.82
CA GLY A 66 -20.67 -2.29 17.61
C GLY A 66 -21.10 -0.91 18.14
N LYS A 67 -22.25 -0.88 18.83
CA LYS A 67 -22.78 0.36 19.41
C LYS A 67 -21.75 1.04 20.35
N PRO A 68 -21.67 2.38 20.35
CA PRO A 68 -20.81 3.11 21.28
C PRO A 68 -21.06 2.67 22.72
N SER A 69 -19.99 2.43 23.47
CA SER A 69 -20.08 2.05 24.88
C SER A 69 -19.46 3.12 25.78
N LYS A 70 -20.00 3.28 26.99
CA LYS A 70 -19.38 4.08 28.05
C LYS A 70 -18.41 3.25 28.91
N ASP A 71 -18.36 1.94 28.68
CA ASP A 71 -17.46 1.02 29.36
C ASP A 71 -16.07 1.09 28.73
N GLU A 72 -15.08 1.52 29.51
CA GLU A 72 -13.73 1.76 29.04
C GLU A 72 -13.03 0.52 28.49
N GLU A 73 -13.37 -0.69 28.98
CA GLU A 73 -12.83 -1.94 28.44
C GLU A 73 -13.43 -2.24 27.06
N LYS A 74 -14.72 -1.97 26.87
CA LYS A 74 -15.36 -2.10 25.56
C LYS A 74 -14.79 -1.10 24.56
N ILE A 75 -14.53 0.13 25.00
CA ILE A 75 -13.83 1.15 24.18
C ILE A 75 -12.43 0.66 23.80
N LYS A 76 -11.65 0.15 24.77
CA LYS A 76 -10.31 -0.40 24.52
C LYS A 76 -10.34 -1.51 23.46
N MET A 77 -11.24 -2.48 23.60
CA MET A 77 -11.39 -3.56 22.62
C MET A 77 -11.77 -3.04 21.22
N GLN A 78 -12.66 -2.05 21.16
CA GLN A 78 -13.04 -1.42 19.89
C GLN A 78 -11.85 -0.70 19.24
N LEU A 79 -11.10 0.10 20.00
CA LEU A 79 -9.94 0.82 19.48
C LEU A 79 -8.86 -0.12 18.95
N LYS A 80 -8.59 -1.24 19.65
CA LYS A 80 -7.64 -2.26 19.16
C LYS A 80 -8.04 -2.85 17.81
N ARG A 81 -9.34 -3.13 17.61
CA ARG A 81 -9.85 -3.62 16.31
C ARG A 81 -9.69 -2.57 15.21
N ILE A 82 -9.96 -1.30 15.52
CA ILE A 82 -9.76 -0.21 14.55
C ILE A 82 -8.28 -0.04 14.20
N ILE A 83 -7.36 -0.15 15.17
CA ILE A 83 -5.91 -0.13 14.90
C ILE A 83 -5.54 -1.22 13.89
N VAL A 84 -6.06 -2.44 14.08
CA VAL A 84 -5.80 -3.55 13.15
C VAL A 84 -6.31 -3.23 11.74
N ASP A 85 -7.57 -2.83 11.57
CA ASP A 85 -8.13 -2.51 10.26
C ASP A 85 -7.38 -1.34 9.59
N ALA A 86 -7.06 -0.28 10.35
CA ALA A 86 -6.31 0.87 9.86
C ALA A 86 -4.87 0.48 9.43
N ALA A 87 -4.18 -0.35 10.22
CA ALA A 87 -2.84 -0.83 9.92
C ALA A 87 -2.83 -1.71 8.66
N VAL A 88 -3.81 -2.60 8.51
CA VAL A 88 -3.96 -3.44 7.31
C VAL A 88 -4.19 -2.59 6.06
N ARG A 89 -5.05 -1.57 6.13
CA ARG A 89 -5.32 -0.65 5.00
C ARG A 89 -4.08 0.13 4.60
N ARG A 90 -3.37 0.72 5.57
CA ARG A 90 -2.12 1.44 5.35
C ARG A 90 -1.08 0.53 4.70
N PHE A 91 -0.90 -0.68 5.22
CA PHE A 91 0.03 -1.66 4.68
C PHE A 91 -0.28 -2.03 3.22
N ARG A 92 -1.55 -2.36 2.92
CA ARG A 92 -1.99 -2.71 1.56
C ARG A 92 -1.79 -1.52 0.60
N ALA A 93 -2.11 -0.30 1.04
CA ALA A 93 -1.87 0.90 0.25
C ALA A 93 -0.39 1.13 -0.03
N TRP A 94 0.47 0.95 0.98
CA TRP A 94 1.93 1.07 0.82
C TRP A 94 2.50 0.04 -0.14
N LYS A 95 2.03 -1.20 -0.07
CA LYS A 95 2.42 -2.27 -1.00
C LYS A 95 2.04 -1.92 -2.45
N ILE A 96 0.81 -1.45 -2.68
CA ILE A 96 0.37 -0.97 -3.99
C ILE A 96 1.22 0.20 -4.46
N TYR A 97 1.54 1.14 -3.57
CA TYR A 97 2.43 2.26 -3.86
C TYR A 97 3.82 1.81 -4.29
N MET A 98 4.42 0.82 -3.61
CA MET A 98 5.74 0.28 -4.01
C MET A 98 5.70 -0.35 -5.41
N TYR A 99 4.68 -1.16 -5.72
CA TYR A 99 4.53 -1.72 -7.06
C TYR A 99 4.31 -0.66 -8.13
N LEU A 100 3.48 0.35 -7.86
CA LEU A 100 3.24 1.44 -8.80
C LEU A 100 4.53 2.21 -9.09
N ASN A 101 5.35 2.48 -8.06
CA ASN A 101 6.63 3.17 -8.26
C ASN A 101 7.65 2.34 -9.05
N ALA A 102 7.68 1.01 -8.86
CA ALA A 102 8.50 0.12 -9.68
C ALA A 102 8.07 0.18 -11.16
N ALA A 103 6.77 0.10 -11.40
CA ALA A 103 6.22 0.23 -12.74
C ALA A 103 6.49 1.61 -13.36
N LEU A 104 6.41 2.70 -12.59
CA LEU A 104 6.72 4.05 -13.05
C LEU A 104 8.19 4.21 -13.44
N ARG A 105 9.11 3.67 -12.63
CA ARG A 105 10.54 3.61 -12.99
C ARG A 105 10.76 2.84 -14.29
N TRP A 106 10.10 1.70 -14.44
CA TRP A 106 10.15 0.91 -15.67
C TRP A 106 9.64 1.72 -16.88
N ALA A 107 8.48 2.37 -16.78
CA ALA A 107 7.92 3.14 -17.91
C ALA A 107 8.82 4.32 -18.29
N HIS A 108 9.38 5.02 -17.30
CA HIS A 108 10.33 6.11 -17.55
C HIS A 108 11.61 5.62 -18.23
N ALA A 109 12.20 4.52 -17.77
CA ALA A 109 13.37 3.93 -18.42
C ALA A 109 13.04 3.47 -19.85
N ARG A 110 11.86 2.88 -20.06
CA ARG A 110 11.39 2.47 -21.39
C ARG A 110 11.30 3.67 -22.35
N GLU A 111 10.76 4.80 -21.89
CA GLU A 111 10.69 6.02 -22.69
C GLU A 111 12.08 6.52 -23.10
N ILE A 112 13.06 6.44 -22.18
CA ILE A 112 14.46 6.80 -22.46
C ILE A 112 15.06 5.86 -23.52
N TYR A 113 14.88 4.54 -23.40
CA TYR A 113 15.44 3.60 -24.38
C TYR A 113 14.82 3.76 -25.77
N LEU A 114 13.53 4.03 -25.84
CA LEU A 114 12.85 4.20 -27.11
C LEU A 114 13.09 5.58 -27.72
N MET A 115 13.50 6.59 -26.96
CA MET A 115 13.71 7.97 -27.46
C MET A 115 12.49 8.53 -28.22
N GLY A 116 11.28 8.08 -27.85
CA GLY A 116 10.01 8.44 -28.52
C GLY A 116 9.66 7.57 -29.75
N GLU A 117 10.53 6.65 -30.15
CA GLU A 117 10.27 5.68 -31.22
C GLU A 117 9.34 4.55 -30.75
N ARG A 118 8.83 3.78 -31.71
CA ARG A 118 8.10 2.56 -31.40
C ARG A 118 9.09 1.42 -31.08
N PRO A 119 8.72 0.46 -30.22
CA PRO A 119 9.49 -0.75 -30.04
C PRO A 119 9.72 -1.44 -31.38
N GLU A 120 10.99 -1.76 -31.68
CA GLU A 120 11.45 -2.42 -32.90
C GLU A 120 12.48 -3.50 -32.50
N GLU A 121 12.84 -4.40 -33.41
CA GLU A 121 13.78 -5.50 -33.10
C GLU A 121 15.12 -5.01 -32.53
N ARG A 122 15.61 -3.84 -32.97
CA ARG A 122 16.83 -3.22 -32.42
C ARG A 122 16.75 -2.90 -30.92
N HIS A 123 15.55 -2.66 -30.40
CA HIS A 123 15.30 -2.32 -29.00
C HIS A 123 15.08 -3.57 -28.12
N ALA A 124 14.93 -4.75 -28.73
CA ALA A 124 14.55 -5.97 -28.01
C ALA A 124 15.50 -6.35 -26.85
N PRO A 125 16.84 -6.25 -26.99
CA PRO A 125 17.75 -6.56 -25.88
C PRO A 125 17.54 -5.66 -24.66
N ASP A 126 17.49 -4.34 -24.88
CA ASP A 126 17.35 -3.34 -23.81
C ASP A 126 15.98 -3.45 -23.12
N LEU A 127 14.91 -3.64 -23.90
CA LEU A 127 13.56 -3.82 -23.36
C LEU A 127 13.43 -5.11 -22.55
N SER A 128 14.13 -6.18 -22.96
CA SER A 128 14.18 -7.45 -22.23
C SER A 128 14.91 -7.28 -20.89
N GLU A 129 16.07 -6.60 -20.88
CA GLU A 129 16.80 -6.31 -19.64
C GLU A 129 15.95 -5.46 -18.68
N LEU A 130 15.28 -4.45 -19.21
CA LEU A 130 14.39 -3.59 -18.45
C LEU A 130 13.21 -4.38 -17.84
N GLN A 131 12.67 -5.33 -18.59
CA GLN A 131 11.61 -6.21 -18.11
C GLN A 131 12.09 -7.12 -16.96
N GLU A 132 13.29 -7.69 -17.08
CA GLU A 132 13.86 -8.52 -16.02
C GLU A 132 14.14 -7.70 -14.76
N ARG A 133 14.63 -6.46 -14.92
CA ARG A 133 14.81 -5.53 -13.80
C ARG A 133 13.50 -5.25 -13.06
N LEU A 134 12.40 -5.03 -13.79
CA LEU A 134 11.09 -4.85 -13.18
C LEU A 134 10.66 -6.10 -12.39
N ARG A 135 10.86 -7.30 -12.94
CA ARG A 135 10.52 -8.56 -12.24
C ARG A 135 11.33 -8.77 -10.97
N MET A 136 12.64 -8.52 -11.02
CA MET A 136 13.49 -8.57 -9.83
C MET A 136 13.04 -7.56 -8.78
N GLU A 137 12.68 -6.35 -9.19
CA GLU A 137 12.17 -5.33 -8.27
C GLU A 137 10.83 -5.75 -7.64
N ILE A 138 9.87 -6.24 -8.43
CA ILE A 138 8.58 -6.77 -7.95
C ILE A 138 8.80 -7.92 -6.96
N ALA A 139 9.68 -8.86 -7.28
CA ALA A 139 10.01 -10.00 -6.41
C ALA A 139 10.62 -9.54 -5.08
N SER A 140 11.35 -8.43 -5.08
CA SER A 140 11.94 -7.85 -3.87
C SER A 140 10.93 -7.12 -2.97
N ILE A 141 9.69 -6.89 -3.43
CA ILE A 141 8.60 -6.27 -2.65
C ILE A 141 7.86 -7.37 -1.88
N THR A 142 8.45 -7.78 -0.75
CA THR A 142 7.87 -8.75 0.17
C THR A 142 7.08 -8.08 1.28
N ASP A 143 6.16 -8.81 1.93
CA ASP A 143 5.37 -8.26 3.04
C ASP A 143 6.25 -7.82 4.22
N VAL A 144 7.33 -8.56 4.48
CA VAL A 144 8.33 -8.20 5.50
C VAL A 144 9.00 -6.87 5.16
N ARG A 145 9.36 -6.64 3.90
CA ARG A 145 9.98 -5.37 3.47
C ARG A 145 9.01 -4.20 3.57
N VAL A 146 7.75 -4.39 3.16
CA VAL A 146 6.70 -3.36 3.27
C VAL A 146 6.50 -2.98 4.73
N GLU A 147 6.42 -3.96 5.62
CA GLU A 147 6.23 -3.69 7.05
C GLU A 147 7.45 -3.01 7.68
N ALA A 148 8.66 -3.47 7.36
CA ALA A 148 9.89 -2.84 7.83
C ALA A 148 9.95 -1.35 7.44
N GLU A 149 9.51 -1.00 6.23
CA GLU A 149 9.46 0.39 5.77
C GLU A 149 8.43 1.22 6.54
N CYS A 150 7.22 0.69 6.74
CA CYS A 150 6.18 1.33 7.57
C CYS A 150 6.67 1.56 9.01
N ARG A 151 7.28 0.54 9.62
CA ARG A 151 7.81 0.59 10.99
C ARG A 151 8.97 1.59 11.11
N ARG A 152 9.88 1.60 10.14
CA ARG A 152 11.00 2.54 10.09
C ARG A 152 10.50 3.98 10.05
N LYS A 153 9.48 4.27 9.22
CA LYS A 153 8.85 5.59 9.18
C LYS A 153 8.19 5.96 10.51
N ASP A 154 7.41 5.05 11.09
CA ASP A 154 6.74 5.32 12.37
C ASP A 154 7.72 5.55 13.52
N ALA A 155 8.81 4.77 13.57
CA ALA A 155 9.86 4.91 14.58
C ALA A 155 10.62 6.24 14.43
N ALA A 156 10.89 6.67 13.19
CA ALA A 156 11.51 7.97 12.92
C ALA A 156 10.64 9.15 13.37
N GLU A 157 9.31 8.97 13.37
CA GLU A 157 8.34 9.96 13.84
C GLU A 157 7.98 9.81 15.34
N GLY A 158 8.59 8.85 16.05
CA GLY A 158 8.34 8.64 17.48
C GLY A 158 6.93 8.14 17.83
N ARG A 159 6.26 7.49 16.89
CA ARG A 159 4.86 7.03 17.05
C ARG A 159 4.74 5.83 18.00
N TRP A 160 3.56 5.66 18.60
CA TRP A 160 3.29 4.56 19.51
C TRP A 160 2.92 3.28 18.76
N LEU A 161 3.75 2.23 18.91
CA LEU A 161 3.69 1.02 18.07
C LEU A 161 3.32 -0.26 18.81
N VAL A 162 3.09 -0.19 20.13
CA VAL A 162 2.97 -1.35 21.02
C VAL A 162 1.84 -2.30 20.64
N GLU A 163 0.75 -1.77 20.07
CA GLU A 163 -0.45 -2.56 19.73
C GLU A 163 -0.66 -2.73 18.23
N ASP A 164 0.31 -2.33 17.41
CA ASP A 164 0.24 -2.52 15.97
C ASP A 164 0.44 -4.00 15.62
N PRO A 165 -0.38 -4.56 14.71
CA PRO A 165 -0.24 -5.95 14.30
C PRO A 165 1.09 -6.20 13.58
N PRO A 166 1.68 -7.41 13.72
CA PRO A 166 2.87 -7.79 12.97
C PRO A 166 2.55 -8.06 11.50
N ALA A 167 3.58 -8.02 10.63
CA ALA A 167 3.45 -8.29 9.19
C ALA A 167 2.72 -9.62 8.90
N SER A 168 3.09 -10.69 9.62
CA SER A 168 2.48 -12.02 9.45
C SER A 168 0.97 -12.01 9.65
N PHE A 169 0.49 -11.26 10.66
CA PHE A 169 -0.93 -11.09 10.90
C PHE A 169 -1.58 -10.33 9.74
N ILE A 170 -1.01 -9.20 9.32
CA ILE A 170 -1.53 -8.36 8.24
C ILE A 170 -1.64 -9.12 6.92
N SER A 171 -0.62 -9.92 6.56
CA SER A 171 -0.60 -10.74 5.33
C SER A 171 -1.70 -11.78 5.31
N THR A 172 -1.99 -12.40 6.45
CA THR A 172 -3.08 -13.38 6.59
C THR A 172 -4.45 -12.75 6.80
N TYR A 173 -4.50 -11.44 7.06
CA TYR A 173 -5.74 -10.73 7.29
C TYR A 173 -6.50 -10.59 5.96
N THR A 174 -7.36 -11.55 5.67
CA THR A 174 -8.23 -11.52 4.49
C THR A 174 -9.43 -10.59 4.66
N GLY A 175 -9.62 -10.00 5.84
CA GLY A 175 -10.86 -9.28 6.16
C GLY A 175 -12.02 -10.28 6.10
N THR A 176 -12.06 -11.19 7.08
CA THR A 176 -13.17 -12.13 7.21
C THR A 176 -14.43 -11.37 7.65
N GLN A 177 -15.09 -10.72 6.69
CA GLN A 177 -16.51 -10.42 6.76
C GLN A 177 -17.23 -11.68 6.25
N ARG A 178 -17.66 -12.52 7.19
CA ARG A 178 -18.94 -13.21 7.05
C ARG A 178 -20.06 -12.18 7.23
#